data_AF-A0A556V008-F1
#
_entry.id   AF-A0A556V008-F1
#
_cell.length_a   1.000
_cell.length_b   1.000
_cell.length_c   1.000
_cell.angle_alpha   90.00
_cell.angle_beta   90.00
_cell.angle_gamma   90.00
#
_symmetry.space_group_name_H-M   'P 1'
#
loop_
_entity.id
_entity.type
_entity.pdbx_description
1 polymer ?
#
loop_
_entity_poly.entity_id
_entity_poly.type
_entity_poly.pdbx_seq_one_letter_code
_entity_poly.pdbx_strand_id
1 'polypeptide(L)'
;MLCESNGHISHVGCSVSWSIWYSCYSFFNTADVGFLTIRAHNGIIKGVVKVSALSVLGIYQSNEEYQKHMNSQLKFGDLNSQSKFSDYLKVKEILLACLVILVLLEFILLMLFVSFVRRGLVTVMEMMGQCSNAIGVMLSTMAYPLITFLLVTLCVTFCTTFKETDHGTCPVRCVFSKYDDEDVFIQKYEQHLQAYNCLVSLWCLHFIIALGQCALARTFSTYYWTLSKPHNIGQSVLTKALFHTLGYHTGTMAFGAVFLTLFQGVRIVLEYLRDVSRGVLAYCFFSGVIAVPADTFQAESVVMVGAYFIAQGCFSLYSMAVDTFTFCVMDDLERNDGTLQRPYMSKSMMQILQKRQEPFNAAGVL
;
A
#
# COMPACT_ATOMS: atom_id res chain seq x y z
N MET A 1 -1.71 3.05 -53.77
CA MET A 1 -1.13 4.39 -53.72
C MET A 1 -2.21 5.37 -54.17
N LEU A 2 -2.91 5.96 -53.21
CA LEU A 2 -3.78 7.12 -53.42
C LEU A 2 -3.45 8.07 -52.26
N CYS A 3 -3.00 9.28 -52.60
CA CYS A 3 -2.93 10.40 -51.67
C CYS A 3 -4.18 11.23 -51.91
N GLU A 4 -5.04 11.33 -50.90
CA GLU A 4 -6.12 12.31 -50.89
C GLU A 4 -5.91 13.24 -49.69
N SER A 5 -5.64 14.50 -50.02
CA SER A 5 -5.72 15.63 -49.12
C SER A 5 -7.19 15.95 -48.95
N ASN A 6 -7.78 15.70 -47.78
CA ASN A 6 -8.71 16.59 -47.09
C ASN A 6 -9.38 15.92 -45.87
N GLY A 7 -9.42 16.69 -44.77
CA GLY A 7 -10.63 16.85 -43.97
C GLY A 7 -11.00 15.73 -43.00
N HIS A 8 -10.86 16.05 -41.71
CA HIS A 8 -11.58 15.47 -40.57
C HIS A 8 -11.44 13.96 -40.32
N ILE A 9 -10.50 13.61 -39.42
CA ILE A 9 -10.53 12.34 -38.70
C ILE A 9 -11.07 12.61 -37.30
N SER A 10 -12.27 12.10 -37.03
CA SER A 10 -12.87 12.05 -35.70
C SER A 10 -12.02 11.14 -34.81
N HIS A 11 -11.33 11.73 -33.83
CA HIS A 11 -10.63 10.99 -32.79
C HIS A 11 -11.65 10.20 -31.93
N VAL A 12 -11.84 8.91 -32.23
CA VAL A 12 -12.30 7.94 -31.23
C VAL A 12 -11.05 7.28 -30.64
N GLY A 13 -10.20 8.11 -30.02
CA GLY A 13 -9.08 7.64 -29.25
C GLY A 13 -9.60 7.09 -27.94
N CYS A 14 -9.50 5.77 -27.73
CA CYS A 14 -9.45 5.24 -26.38
C CYS A 14 -8.12 5.70 -25.77
N SER A 15 -8.09 6.96 -25.33
CA SER A 15 -7.04 7.51 -24.49
C SER A 15 -7.17 6.80 -23.16
N VAL A 16 -6.43 5.69 -23.01
CA VAL A 16 -6.14 5.15 -21.69
C VAL A 16 -5.27 6.20 -21.04
N SER A 17 -5.92 7.17 -20.42
CA SER A 17 -5.30 8.36 -19.87
C SER A 17 -4.20 7.91 -18.92
N TRP A 18 -3.01 8.52 -19.03
CA TRP A 18 -1.90 8.33 -18.10
C TRP A 18 -2.35 8.41 -16.62
N SER A 19 -3.45 9.14 -16.35
CA SER A 19 -4.12 9.19 -15.05
C SER A 19 -4.62 7.83 -14.54
N ILE A 20 -5.17 6.94 -15.37
CA ILE A 20 -5.59 5.59 -14.95
C ILE A 20 -4.38 4.78 -14.52
N TRP A 21 -3.25 4.93 -15.22
CA TRP A 21 -2.02 4.23 -14.90
C TRP A 21 -1.35 4.77 -13.62
N TYR A 22 -1.27 6.09 -13.47
CA TYR A 22 -0.80 6.72 -12.23
C TYR A 22 -1.71 6.39 -11.06
N SER A 23 -3.03 6.32 -11.25
CA SER A 23 -3.98 5.88 -10.24
C SER A 23 -3.83 4.40 -9.93
N CYS A 24 -3.59 3.52 -10.90
CA CYS A 24 -3.33 2.09 -10.63
C CYS A 24 -1.99 1.89 -9.90
N TYR A 25 -0.89 2.48 -10.39
CA TYR A 25 0.45 2.37 -9.78
C TYR A 25 0.52 3.04 -8.40
N SER A 26 -0.11 4.21 -8.25
CA SER A 26 -0.27 4.88 -6.95
C SER A 26 -1.19 4.06 -6.05
N PHE A 27 -2.31 3.50 -6.52
CA PHE A 27 -3.20 2.63 -5.73
C PHE A 27 -2.49 1.38 -5.20
N PHE A 28 -1.67 0.71 -6.02
CA PHE A 28 -0.89 -0.46 -5.58
C PHE A 28 0.14 -0.13 -4.50
N ASN A 29 0.78 1.03 -4.60
CA ASN A 29 1.82 1.42 -3.66
C ASN A 29 1.27 2.17 -2.43
N THR A 30 0.28 3.05 -2.59
CA THR A 30 -0.45 3.73 -1.50
C THR A 30 -1.23 2.74 -0.62
N ALA A 31 -1.74 1.65 -1.21
CA ALA A 31 -2.36 0.57 -0.46
C ALA A 31 -1.36 -0.19 0.44
N ASP A 32 -0.05 -0.03 0.24
CA ASP A 32 0.99 -0.64 1.09
C ASP A 32 1.69 0.36 2.04
N VAL A 33 1.87 1.66 1.70
CA VAL A 33 2.46 2.63 2.69
C VAL A 33 1.52 2.96 3.84
N GLY A 34 0.20 2.96 3.64
CA GLY A 34 -0.75 3.07 4.74
C GLY A 34 -0.89 1.80 5.58
N PHE A 35 -0.22 0.71 5.16
CA PHE A 35 -0.46 -0.64 5.65
C PHE A 35 0.68 -1.17 6.53
N LEU A 36 1.82 -0.49 6.57
CA LEU A 36 3.00 -0.87 7.35
C LEU A 36 2.89 -0.68 8.87
N THR A 37 1.89 0.02 9.37
CA THR A 37 1.61 0.07 10.81
C THR A 37 0.64 -1.02 11.28
N ILE A 38 0.09 -1.86 10.38
CA ILE A 38 -1.07 -2.72 10.69
C ILE A 38 -0.98 -4.15 10.07
N ARG A 39 0.21 -4.71 9.83
CA ARG A 39 0.35 -6.14 9.51
C ARG A 39 1.22 -6.84 10.56
N ALA A 40 0.59 -7.14 11.70
CA ALA A 40 0.93 -8.23 12.64
C ALA A 40 0.09 -8.14 13.94
N HIS A 41 -0.58 -7.01 14.21
CA HIS A 41 -1.52 -6.89 15.33
C HIS A 41 -2.96 -6.81 14.84
N ASN A 42 -3.60 -7.99 14.86
CA ASN A 42 -4.98 -8.36 15.19
C ASN A 42 -6.09 -7.31 15.00
N GLY A 43 -7.28 -7.78 14.58
CA GLY A 43 -8.53 -7.02 14.50
C GLY A 43 -8.88 -6.19 15.75
N ILE A 44 -8.19 -6.39 16.87
CA ILE A 44 -8.16 -5.53 18.05
C ILE A 44 -7.74 -4.08 17.72
N ILE A 45 -6.63 -3.84 16.99
CA ILE A 45 -6.23 -2.45 16.65
C ILE A 45 -7.28 -1.80 15.75
N LYS A 46 -7.73 -2.52 14.71
CA LYS A 46 -8.80 -2.05 13.81
C LYS A 46 -10.11 -1.82 14.56
N GLY A 47 -10.40 -2.66 15.56
CA GLY A 47 -11.57 -2.54 16.44
C GLY A 47 -11.48 -1.31 17.32
N VAL A 48 -10.36 -1.12 18.01
CA VAL A 48 -10.12 0.05 18.88
C VAL A 48 -10.20 1.34 18.08
N VAL A 49 -9.56 1.43 16.90
CA VAL A 49 -9.62 2.63 16.04
C VAL A 49 -11.04 2.93 15.56
N LYS A 50 -11.84 1.89 15.26
CA LYS A 50 -13.25 2.06 14.90
C LYS A 50 -14.10 2.52 16.10
N VAL A 51 -13.88 1.91 17.26
CA VAL A 51 -14.60 2.25 18.50
C VAL A 51 -14.27 3.67 18.93
N SER A 52 -12.99 4.08 18.88
CA SER A 52 -12.55 5.45 19.18
C SER A 52 -13.12 6.47 18.19
N ALA A 53 -13.25 6.11 16.90
CA ALA A 53 -13.89 6.99 15.93
C ALA A 53 -15.39 7.17 16.23
N LEU A 54 -16.08 6.10 16.62
CA LEU A 54 -17.50 6.13 16.98
C LEU A 54 -17.75 6.89 18.29
N SER A 55 -16.90 6.73 19.30
CA SER A 55 -17.01 7.47 20.56
C SER A 55 -16.76 8.96 20.37
N VAL A 56 -15.78 9.35 19.55
CA VAL A 56 -15.53 10.76 19.19
C VAL A 56 -16.73 11.36 18.46
N LEU A 57 -17.35 10.62 17.53
CA LEU A 57 -18.60 11.03 16.90
C LEU A 57 -19.74 11.20 17.92
N GLY A 58 -19.85 10.27 18.89
CA GLY A 58 -20.82 10.36 19.99
C GLY A 58 -20.60 11.58 20.89
N ILE A 59 -19.34 11.93 21.20
CA ILE A 59 -18.99 13.14 21.96
C ILE A 59 -19.38 14.39 21.17
N TYR A 60 -19.09 14.42 19.86
CA TYR A 60 -19.46 15.53 19.00
C TYR A 60 -20.97 15.75 18.97
N GLN A 61 -21.74 14.67 18.73
CA GLN A 61 -23.20 14.72 18.67
C GLN A 61 -23.81 15.12 20.03
N SER A 62 -23.30 14.57 21.14
CA SER A 62 -23.73 14.95 22.49
C SER A 62 -23.44 16.41 22.82
N ASN A 63 -22.31 16.95 22.33
CA ASN A 63 -21.96 18.34 22.50
C ASN A 63 -22.88 19.27 21.70
N GLU A 64 -23.22 18.89 20.46
CA GLU A 64 -24.15 19.66 19.63
C GLU A 64 -25.55 19.76 20.27
N GLU A 65 -26.09 18.65 20.77
CA GLU A 65 -27.38 18.63 21.47
C GLU A 65 -27.34 19.40 22.80
N TYR A 66 -26.21 19.35 23.53
CA TYR A 66 -26.03 20.16 24.72
C TYR A 66 -26.09 21.66 24.42
N GLN A 67 -25.44 22.11 23.34
CA GLN A 67 -25.47 23.52 22.93
C GLN A 67 -26.90 23.97 22.56
N LYS A 68 -27.68 23.13 21.87
CA LYS A 68 -29.08 23.42 21.52
C LYS A 68 -29.96 23.60 22.77
N HIS A 69 -29.71 22.83 23.83
CA HIS A 69 -30.55 22.80 25.03
C HIS A 69 -29.93 23.49 26.26
N MET A 70 -28.84 24.24 26.10
CA MET A 70 -28.12 24.91 27.20
C MET A 70 -29.00 25.86 28.02
N ASN A 71 -29.94 26.56 27.39
CA ASN A 71 -30.85 27.51 28.02
C ASN A 71 -32.20 26.90 28.48
N SER A 72 -32.39 25.59 28.35
CA SER A 72 -33.63 24.93 28.75
C SER A 72 -33.81 24.96 30.28
N GLN A 73 -35.09 25.07 30.71
CA GLN A 73 -35.51 25.07 32.12
C GLN A 73 -35.96 23.68 32.62
N LEU A 74 -36.00 22.68 31.73
CA LEU A 74 -36.36 21.30 32.06
C LEU A 74 -35.29 20.68 32.97
N LYS A 75 -35.72 20.13 34.12
CA LYS A 75 -34.83 19.46 35.08
C LYS A 75 -35.13 17.97 35.13
N PHE A 76 -34.16 17.20 35.64
CA PHE A 76 -34.33 15.75 35.83
C PHE A 76 -35.57 15.39 36.68
N GLY A 77 -35.92 16.24 37.65
CA GLY A 77 -37.06 16.01 38.56
C GLY A 77 -38.44 16.05 37.90
N ASP A 78 -38.56 16.60 36.68
CA ASP A 78 -39.83 16.69 35.95
C ASP A 78 -40.14 15.42 35.13
N LEU A 79 -39.20 14.48 35.04
CA LEU A 79 -39.32 13.24 34.28
C LEU A 79 -39.74 12.07 35.18
N ASN A 80 -40.70 11.26 34.70
CA ASN A 80 -41.09 10.02 35.35
C ASN A 80 -40.55 8.78 34.60
N SER A 81 -40.66 7.61 35.21
CA SER A 81 -40.16 6.34 34.63
C SER A 81 -40.92 5.86 33.38
N GLN A 82 -42.03 6.52 32.98
CA GLN A 82 -42.76 6.27 31.73
C GLN A 82 -42.44 7.28 30.61
N SER A 83 -41.60 8.28 30.86
CA SER A 83 -41.20 9.26 29.85
C SER A 83 -40.37 8.63 28.72
N LYS A 84 -40.47 9.17 27.50
CA LYS A 84 -39.77 8.60 26.33
C LYS A 84 -38.28 8.95 26.39
N PHE A 85 -37.43 8.05 25.90
CA PHE A 85 -35.97 8.26 25.83
C PHE A 85 -35.58 9.60 25.18
N SER A 86 -36.34 10.06 24.17
CA SER A 86 -36.13 11.35 23.52
C SER A 86 -36.29 12.56 24.45
N ASP A 87 -37.03 12.45 25.54
CA ASP A 87 -37.23 13.55 26.49
C ASP A 87 -36.06 13.67 27.47
N TYR A 88 -35.36 12.55 27.76
CA TYR A 88 -34.10 12.56 28.50
C TYR A 88 -32.98 13.26 27.72
N LEU A 89 -32.96 13.12 26.38
CA LEU A 89 -31.98 13.79 25.51
C LEU A 89 -32.17 15.31 25.41
N LYS A 90 -33.23 15.89 26.00
CA LYS A 90 -33.47 17.34 26.03
C LYS A 90 -32.99 17.99 27.32
N VAL A 91 -32.64 17.20 28.35
CA VAL A 91 -32.23 17.70 29.66
C VAL A 91 -30.74 17.98 29.67
N LYS A 92 -30.34 19.23 29.89
CA LYS A 92 -28.93 19.66 29.88
C LYS A 92 -28.05 18.96 30.91
N GLU A 93 -28.58 18.64 32.08
CA GLU A 93 -27.86 17.96 33.17
C GLU A 93 -27.47 16.54 32.76
N ILE A 94 -28.37 15.85 32.04
CA ILE A 94 -28.13 14.50 31.51
C ILE A 94 -27.13 14.57 30.36
N LEU A 95 -27.29 15.50 29.41
CA LEU A 95 -26.38 15.68 28.29
C LEU A 95 -24.94 16.00 28.74
N LEU A 96 -24.78 16.84 29.77
CA LEU A 96 -23.48 17.15 30.36
C LEU A 96 -22.87 15.91 31.04
N ALA A 97 -23.66 15.14 31.79
CA ALA A 97 -23.20 13.91 32.42
C ALA A 97 -22.79 12.86 31.38
N CYS A 98 -23.58 12.66 30.32
CA CYS A 98 -23.25 11.77 29.20
C CYS A 98 -21.95 12.20 28.50
N LEU A 99 -21.75 13.50 28.25
CA LEU A 99 -20.54 14.02 27.63
C LEU A 99 -19.30 13.74 28.48
N VAL A 100 -19.34 14.02 29.79
CA VAL A 100 -18.22 13.74 30.70
C VAL A 100 -17.93 12.24 30.76
N ILE A 101 -18.96 11.39 30.85
CA ILE A 101 -18.80 9.93 30.87
C ILE A 101 -18.17 9.43 29.56
N LEU A 102 -18.63 9.90 28.40
CA LEU A 102 -18.08 9.50 27.10
C LEU A 102 -16.61 9.90 26.94
N VAL A 103 -16.23 11.11 27.39
CA VAL A 103 -14.83 11.56 27.38
C VAL A 103 -13.96 10.73 28.32
N LEU A 104 -14.46 10.40 29.52
CA LEU A 104 -13.72 9.56 30.47
C LEU A 104 -13.54 8.12 29.94
N LEU A 105 -14.58 7.54 29.35
CA LEU A 105 -14.52 6.22 28.74
C LEU A 105 -13.54 6.18 27.57
N GLU A 106 -13.53 7.20 26.71
CA GLU A 106 -12.58 7.32 25.62
C GLU A 106 -11.14 7.46 26.13
N PHE A 107 -10.93 8.27 27.17
CA PHE A 107 -9.62 8.41 27.80
C PHE A 107 -9.12 7.08 28.39
N ILE A 108 -9.97 6.33 29.08
CA ILE A 108 -9.64 5.01 29.64
C ILE A 108 -9.32 4.02 28.51
N LEU A 109 -10.12 3.99 27.44
CA LEU A 109 -9.92 3.13 26.29
C LEU A 109 -8.57 3.41 25.60
N LEU A 110 -8.22 4.69 25.39
CA LEU A 110 -6.93 5.08 24.84
C LEU A 110 -5.76 4.75 25.78
N MET A 111 -5.91 4.93 27.09
CA MET A 111 -4.87 4.58 28.07
C MET A 111 -4.61 3.06 28.11
N LEU A 112 -5.67 2.25 28.10
CA LEU A 112 -5.56 0.80 28.01
C LEU A 112 -4.93 0.36 26.69
N PHE A 113 -5.32 0.99 25.58
CA PHE A 113 -4.74 0.73 24.27
C PHE A 113 -3.25 1.08 24.23
N VAL A 114 -2.87 2.26 24.72
CA VAL A 114 -1.46 2.68 24.81
C VAL A 114 -0.67 1.74 25.71
N SER A 115 -1.22 1.30 26.85
CA SER A 115 -0.58 0.32 27.74
C SER A 115 -0.35 -1.03 27.04
N PHE A 116 -1.34 -1.52 26.29
CA PHE A 116 -1.25 -2.74 25.50
C PHE A 116 -0.19 -2.62 24.40
N VAL A 117 -0.20 -1.51 23.66
CA VAL A 117 0.71 -1.26 22.54
C VAL A 117 2.15 -1.03 23.02
N ARG A 118 2.37 -0.32 24.14
CA ARG A 118 3.71 -0.10 24.73
C ARG A 118 4.46 -1.40 24.96
N ARG A 119 3.77 -2.46 25.37
CA ARG A 119 4.37 -3.79 25.55
C ARG A 119 4.88 -4.36 24.22
N GLY A 120 4.15 -4.15 23.12
CA GLY A 120 4.51 -4.61 21.78
C GLY A 120 5.58 -3.77 21.10
N LEU A 121 5.54 -2.44 21.28
CA LEU A 121 6.43 -1.50 20.61
C LEU A 121 7.91 -1.77 20.90
N VAL A 122 8.28 -2.17 22.12
CA VAL A 122 9.69 -2.43 22.45
C VAL A 122 10.29 -3.55 21.59
N THR A 123 9.55 -4.65 21.38
CA THR A 123 10.00 -5.74 20.50
C THR A 123 10.07 -5.30 19.06
N VAL A 124 9.08 -4.53 18.60
CA VAL A 124 9.04 -4.01 17.22
C VAL A 124 10.21 -3.04 17.00
N MET A 125 10.52 -2.15 17.95
CA MET A 125 11.61 -1.17 17.83
C MET A 125 12.99 -1.83 17.72
N GLU A 126 13.25 -2.90 18.49
CA GLU A 126 14.50 -3.68 18.35
C GLU A 126 14.56 -4.30 16.95
N MET A 127 13.49 -4.95 16.52
CA MET A 127 13.41 -5.60 15.22
C MET A 127 13.56 -4.59 14.08
N MET A 128 12.94 -3.42 14.20
CA MET A 128 13.08 -2.28 13.30
C MET A 128 14.53 -1.78 13.24
N GLY A 129 15.23 -1.76 14.39
CA GLY A 129 16.65 -1.45 14.48
C GLY A 129 17.54 -2.50 13.80
N GLN A 130 17.19 -3.79 13.89
CA GLN A 130 17.91 -4.84 13.16
C GLN A 130 17.68 -4.75 11.64
N CYS A 131 16.46 -4.45 11.22
CA CYS A 131 16.13 -4.25 9.81
C CYS A 131 16.88 -3.04 9.23
N SER A 132 16.93 -1.91 9.96
CA SER A 132 17.64 -0.72 9.48
C SER A 132 19.15 -0.96 9.38
N ASN A 133 19.75 -1.67 10.34
CA ASN A 133 21.15 -2.08 10.26
C ASN A 133 21.40 -3.02 9.06
N ALA A 134 20.50 -3.96 8.80
CA ALA A 134 20.60 -4.87 7.67
C ALA A 134 20.53 -4.15 6.32
N ILE A 135 19.58 -3.23 6.16
CA ILE A 135 19.45 -2.40 4.95
C ILE A 135 20.69 -1.53 4.75
N GLY A 136 21.24 -0.96 5.83
CA GLY A 136 22.48 -0.17 5.79
C GLY A 136 23.70 -0.97 5.33
N VAL A 137 23.82 -2.23 5.73
CA VAL A 137 24.89 -3.13 5.28
C VAL A 137 24.68 -3.59 3.84
N MET A 138 23.43 -3.83 3.42
CA MET A 138 23.07 -4.30 2.09
C MET A 138 22.52 -3.16 1.23
N LEU A 139 23.32 -2.11 1.04
CA LEU A 139 22.90 -0.89 0.33
C LEU A 139 22.36 -1.14 -1.08
N SER A 140 22.82 -2.22 -1.75
CA SER A 140 22.30 -2.63 -3.06
C SER A 140 20.79 -2.89 -3.08
N THR A 141 20.19 -3.25 -1.94
CA THR A 141 18.73 -3.39 -1.81
C THR A 141 17.97 -2.07 -1.98
N MET A 142 18.60 -0.92 -1.73
CA MET A 142 17.97 0.39 -1.96
C MET A 142 17.88 0.78 -3.45
N ALA A 143 18.65 0.11 -4.32
CA ALA A 143 18.52 0.27 -5.77
C ALA A 143 17.30 -0.48 -6.32
N TYR A 144 16.71 -1.41 -5.57
CA TYR A 144 15.62 -2.26 -6.04
C TYR A 144 14.33 -1.49 -6.44
N PRO A 145 13.83 -0.51 -5.66
CA PRO A 145 12.67 0.28 -6.08
C PRO A 145 12.90 1.05 -7.38
N LEU A 146 14.13 1.53 -7.62
CA LEU A 146 14.50 2.19 -8.87
C LEU A 146 14.52 1.22 -10.04
N ILE A 147 15.11 0.03 -9.86
CA ILE A 147 15.13 -1.03 -10.88
C ILE A 147 13.70 -1.47 -11.23
N THR A 148 12.84 -1.60 -10.23
CA THR A 148 11.42 -1.94 -10.41
C THR A 148 10.72 -0.85 -11.21
N PHE A 149 10.91 0.42 -10.85
CA PHE A 149 10.35 1.56 -11.58
C PHE A 149 10.81 1.59 -13.05
N LEU A 150 12.09 1.35 -13.32
CA LEU A 150 12.64 1.30 -14.67
C LEU A 150 12.04 0.15 -15.48
N LEU A 151 11.95 -1.05 -14.91
CA LEU A 151 11.37 -2.23 -15.56
C LEU A 151 9.88 -2.04 -15.86
N VAL A 152 9.15 -1.45 -14.92
CA VAL A 152 7.73 -1.10 -15.06
C VAL A 152 7.56 -0.07 -16.18
N THR A 153 8.37 1.00 -16.18
CA THR A 153 8.35 2.03 -17.22
C THR A 153 8.65 1.44 -18.59
N LEU A 154 9.66 0.57 -18.71
CA LEU A 154 10.01 -0.10 -19.96
C LEU A 154 8.89 -1.03 -20.45
N CYS A 155 8.24 -1.78 -19.54
CA CYS A 155 7.12 -2.64 -19.90
C CYS A 155 5.93 -1.83 -20.45
N VAL A 156 5.67 -0.66 -19.86
CA VAL A 156 4.59 0.24 -20.26
C VAL A 156 4.92 0.95 -21.58
N THR A 157 6.12 1.50 -21.73
CA THR A 157 6.53 2.14 -22.99
C THR A 157 6.51 1.14 -24.14
N PHE A 158 6.98 -0.09 -23.93
CA PHE A 158 6.86 -1.15 -24.93
C PHE A 158 5.40 -1.43 -25.35
N CYS A 159 4.44 -1.29 -24.43
CA CYS A 159 3.03 -1.49 -24.76
C CYS A 159 2.40 -0.28 -25.46
N THR A 160 2.86 0.94 -25.17
CA THR A 160 2.32 2.18 -25.77
C THR A 160 2.98 2.54 -27.10
N THR A 161 4.25 2.16 -27.33
CA THR A 161 4.95 2.40 -28.60
C THR A 161 4.42 1.57 -29.78
N PHE A 162 3.46 0.67 -29.55
CA PHE A 162 2.65 0.09 -30.63
C PHE A 162 1.62 1.07 -31.22
N LYS A 163 1.44 2.25 -30.63
CA LYS A 163 0.70 3.38 -31.21
C LYS A 163 1.68 4.50 -31.55
N GLU A 164 1.92 4.66 -32.85
CA GLU A 164 2.62 5.79 -33.49
C GLU A 164 4.07 6.04 -33.07
N THR A 165 5.00 5.54 -33.88
CA THR A 165 6.30 6.19 -34.06
C THR A 165 6.10 7.55 -34.75
N ASP A 166 6.12 8.63 -33.98
CA ASP A 166 6.34 9.98 -34.51
C ASP A 166 7.82 10.15 -34.85
N HIS A 167 8.16 10.20 -36.15
CA HIS A 167 9.53 10.41 -36.60
C HIS A 167 9.63 11.40 -37.75
N GLY A 168 10.51 12.38 -37.53
CA GLY A 168 10.86 13.46 -38.45
C GLY A 168 11.46 13.00 -39.79
N THR A 169 11.30 13.93 -40.73
CA THR A 169 11.84 14.06 -42.10
C THR A 169 12.76 12.93 -42.62
N CYS A 170 12.17 11.94 -43.28
CA CYS A 170 12.84 11.03 -44.22
C CYS A 170 11.94 10.81 -45.45
N PRO A 171 12.43 10.78 -46.72
CA PRO A 171 11.59 11.07 -47.87
C PRO A 171 10.67 9.94 -48.33
N VAL A 172 10.94 8.67 -47.99
CA VAL A 172 10.05 7.55 -48.33
C VAL A 172 10.21 6.43 -47.30
N ARG A 173 9.13 6.08 -46.59
CA ARG A 173 9.07 4.86 -45.77
C ARG A 173 7.63 4.34 -45.72
N CYS A 174 7.48 3.02 -45.76
CA CYS A 174 6.19 2.35 -45.58
C CYS A 174 5.73 2.54 -44.13
N VAL A 175 4.79 3.45 -43.91
CA VAL A 175 4.11 3.64 -42.64
C VAL A 175 2.79 2.89 -42.71
N PHE A 176 2.51 2.10 -41.68
CA PHE A 176 1.20 1.48 -41.51
C PHE A 176 0.17 2.60 -41.30
N SER A 177 -0.64 2.90 -42.32
CA SER A 177 -1.54 4.06 -42.31
C SER A 177 -2.86 3.76 -41.60
N LYS A 178 -3.46 2.60 -41.86
CA LYS A 178 -4.67 2.07 -41.23
C LYS A 178 -4.97 0.69 -41.81
N TYR A 179 -5.73 -0.12 -41.07
CA TYR A 179 -6.45 -1.23 -41.67
C TYR A 179 -7.63 -0.66 -42.46
N ASP A 180 -8.02 -1.31 -43.56
CA ASP A 180 -9.08 -0.82 -44.44
C ASP A 180 -10.39 -0.63 -43.65
N ASP A 181 -11.01 0.55 -43.75
CA ASP A 181 -12.19 0.94 -42.94
C ASP A 181 -13.46 0.15 -43.33
N GLU A 182 -13.43 -0.56 -44.46
CA GLU A 182 -14.57 -1.35 -44.96
C GLU A 182 -14.72 -2.71 -44.27
N ASP A 183 -13.69 -3.22 -43.60
CA ASP A 183 -13.73 -4.50 -42.88
C ASP A 183 -14.02 -4.29 -41.39
N VAL A 184 -15.32 -4.33 -41.03
CA VAL A 184 -15.83 -4.39 -39.64
C VAL A 184 -15.11 -5.45 -38.80
N PHE A 185 -14.57 -6.48 -39.46
CA PHE A 185 -13.73 -7.51 -38.84
C PHE A 185 -12.51 -6.90 -38.13
N ILE A 186 -11.72 -6.06 -38.81
CA ILE A 186 -10.40 -5.65 -38.29
C ILE A 186 -10.52 -4.65 -37.13
N GLN A 187 -11.52 -3.77 -37.15
CA GLN A 187 -11.80 -2.83 -36.06
C GLN A 187 -12.15 -3.55 -34.73
N LYS A 188 -12.77 -4.73 -34.82
CA LYS A 188 -13.05 -5.60 -33.66
C LYS A 188 -11.78 -6.28 -33.12
N TYR A 189 -10.87 -6.71 -33.99
CA TYR A 189 -9.60 -7.31 -33.57
C TYR A 189 -8.64 -6.31 -32.93
N GLU A 190 -8.70 -5.02 -33.29
CA GLU A 190 -7.86 -3.99 -32.68
C GLU A 190 -8.12 -3.85 -31.17
N GLN A 191 -9.39 -3.83 -30.76
CA GLN A 191 -9.76 -3.77 -29.34
C GLN A 191 -9.36 -5.04 -28.58
N HIS A 192 -9.50 -6.22 -29.20
CA HIS A 192 -9.06 -7.48 -28.61
C HIS A 192 -7.53 -7.57 -28.46
N LEU A 193 -6.79 -7.05 -29.43
CA LEU A 193 -5.33 -7.02 -29.40
C LEU A 193 -4.82 -6.02 -28.34
N GLN A 194 -5.46 -4.86 -28.22
CA GLN A 194 -5.17 -3.89 -27.16
C GLN A 194 -5.50 -4.45 -25.76
N ALA A 195 -6.61 -5.18 -25.61
CA ALA A 195 -6.96 -5.86 -24.37
C ALA A 195 -5.97 -6.97 -24.00
N TYR A 196 -5.50 -7.76 -24.97
CA TYR A 196 -4.46 -8.76 -24.78
C TYR A 196 -3.14 -8.13 -24.33
N ASN A 197 -2.68 -7.07 -25.00
CA ASN A 197 -1.47 -6.34 -24.62
C ASN A 197 -1.57 -5.75 -23.20
N CYS A 198 -2.74 -5.23 -22.81
CA CYS A 198 -3.00 -4.75 -21.46
C CYS A 198 -2.92 -5.89 -20.42
N LEU A 199 -3.52 -7.04 -20.72
CA LEU A 199 -3.50 -8.21 -19.82
C LEU A 199 -2.09 -8.78 -19.65
N VAL A 200 -1.33 -8.89 -20.75
CA VAL A 200 0.08 -9.32 -20.71
C VAL A 200 0.94 -8.30 -19.97
N SER A 201 0.70 -6.99 -20.16
CA SER A 201 1.40 -5.95 -19.42
C SER A 201 1.14 -6.05 -17.91
N LEU A 202 -0.12 -6.19 -17.50
CA LEU A 202 -0.49 -6.39 -16.09
C LEU A 202 0.18 -7.64 -15.51
N TRP A 203 0.24 -8.73 -16.27
CA TRP A 203 0.94 -9.95 -15.87
C TRP A 203 2.44 -9.73 -15.69
N CYS A 204 3.10 -9.08 -16.65
CA CYS A 204 4.51 -8.72 -16.54
C CYS A 204 4.79 -7.84 -15.31
N LEU A 205 3.93 -6.86 -15.03
CA LEU A 205 4.06 -5.99 -13.86
C LEU A 205 3.98 -6.80 -12.56
N HIS A 206 2.97 -7.66 -12.41
CA HIS A 206 2.84 -8.52 -11.24
C HIS A 206 4.01 -9.51 -11.11
N PHE A 207 4.52 -10.02 -12.22
CA PHE A 207 5.69 -10.89 -12.24
C PHE A 207 6.96 -10.16 -11.77
N ILE A 208 7.23 -8.95 -12.26
CA ILE A 208 8.39 -8.14 -11.87
C ILE A 208 8.33 -7.83 -10.36
N ILE A 209 7.16 -7.45 -9.84
CA ILE A 209 6.97 -7.16 -8.41
C ILE A 209 7.22 -8.42 -7.58
N ALA A 210 6.64 -9.57 -7.97
CA ALA A 210 6.82 -10.84 -7.27
C ALA A 210 8.28 -11.30 -7.26
N LEU A 211 8.95 -11.20 -8.42
CA LEU A 211 10.37 -11.51 -8.56
C LEU A 211 11.21 -10.75 -7.56
N GLY A 212 10.95 -9.46 -7.45
CA GLY A 212 11.74 -8.60 -6.60
C GLY A 212 11.44 -8.75 -5.11
N GLN A 213 10.17 -8.95 -4.72
CA GLN A 213 9.82 -9.32 -3.34
C GLN A 213 10.50 -10.64 -2.93
N CYS A 214 10.50 -11.66 -3.80
CA CYS A 214 11.20 -12.92 -3.53
C CYS A 214 12.73 -12.76 -3.43
N ALA A 215 13.34 -11.94 -4.30
CA ALA A 215 14.78 -11.67 -4.27
C ALA A 215 15.18 -10.91 -3.00
N LEU A 216 14.37 -9.94 -2.56
CA LEU A 216 14.56 -9.23 -1.30
C LEU A 216 14.38 -10.15 -0.09
N ALA A 217 13.34 -10.99 -0.08
CA ALA A 217 13.11 -12.00 0.97
C ALA A 217 14.35 -12.88 1.15
N ARG A 218 14.89 -13.41 0.05
CA ARG A 218 16.10 -14.23 0.06
C ARG A 218 17.30 -13.45 0.62
N THR A 219 17.47 -12.20 0.21
CA THR A 219 18.58 -11.34 0.67
C THR A 219 18.51 -11.08 2.18
N PHE A 220 17.36 -10.64 2.69
CA PHE A 220 17.16 -10.36 4.12
C PHE A 220 17.22 -11.63 4.98
N SER A 221 16.67 -12.75 4.49
CA SER A 221 16.80 -14.04 5.17
C SER A 221 18.26 -14.49 5.24
N THR A 222 19.03 -14.34 4.16
CA THR A 222 20.47 -14.65 4.16
C THR A 222 21.23 -13.80 5.18
N TYR A 223 20.90 -12.52 5.28
CA TYR A 223 21.47 -11.64 6.31
C TYR A 223 21.12 -12.14 7.72
N TYR A 224 19.85 -12.47 7.97
CA TYR A 224 19.39 -12.93 9.29
C TYR A 224 20.17 -14.16 9.75
N TRP A 225 20.25 -15.18 8.89
CA TRP A 225 20.88 -16.48 9.15
C TRP A 225 22.42 -16.49 9.05
N THR A 226 23.05 -15.35 8.79
CA THR A 226 24.51 -15.24 8.85
C THR A 226 24.95 -14.89 10.27
N LEU A 227 25.74 -15.76 10.90
CA LEU A 227 26.23 -15.58 12.28
C LEU A 227 27.23 -14.42 12.41
N SER A 228 28.16 -14.26 11.47
CA SER A 228 29.23 -13.25 11.52
C SER A 228 28.87 -12.01 10.69
N LYS A 229 28.07 -11.12 11.26
CA LYS A 229 27.73 -9.79 10.70
C LYS A 229 28.81 -8.76 11.10
N PRO A 230 29.25 -7.82 10.22
CA PRO A 230 28.92 -7.66 8.80
C PRO A 230 29.95 -8.26 7.83
N HIS A 231 31.08 -8.78 8.33
CA HIS A 231 32.28 -9.04 7.53
C HIS A 231 32.10 -10.11 6.43
N ASN A 232 31.13 -11.02 6.57
CA ASN A 232 30.88 -12.10 5.62
C ASN A 232 29.77 -11.81 4.58
N ILE A 233 29.19 -10.61 4.58
CA ILE A 233 28.06 -10.27 3.70
C ILE A 233 28.60 -9.51 2.48
N GLY A 234 28.76 -10.22 1.35
CA GLY A 234 29.30 -9.63 0.13
C GLY A 234 28.39 -8.56 -0.49
N GLN A 235 28.99 -7.55 -1.15
CA GLN A 235 28.23 -6.46 -1.78
C GLN A 235 27.29 -6.91 -2.93
N SER A 236 27.53 -8.10 -3.48
CA SER A 236 26.73 -8.71 -4.57
C SER A 236 25.63 -9.68 -4.10
N VAL A 237 25.26 -9.68 -2.80
CA VAL A 237 24.25 -10.60 -2.26
C VAL A 237 22.91 -10.45 -2.99
N LEU A 238 22.45 -9.23 -3.27
CA LEU A 238 21.20 -9.00 -4.01
C LEU A 238 21.25 -9.61 -5.41
N THR A 239 22.33 -9.39 -6.16
CA THR A 239 22.49 -9.90 -7.53
C THR A 239 22.47 -11.42 -7.54
N LYS A 240 23.21 -12.06 -6.62
CA LYS A 240 23.21 -13.52 -6.47
C LYS A 240 21.81 -14.03 -6.10
N ALA A 241 21.13 -13.35 -5.18
CA ALA A 241 19.76 -13.69 -4.79
C ALA A 241 18.79 -13.57 -5.97
N LEU A 242 18.92 -12.53 -6.79
CA LEU A 242 18.11 -12.31 -7.99
C LEU A 242 18.30 -13.45 -9.01
N PHE A 243 19.54 -13.76 -9.39
CA PHE A 243 19.81 -14.83 -10.35
C PHE A 243 19.38 -16.20 -9.83
N HIS A 244 19.53 -16.46 -8.53
CA HIS A 244 19.01 -17.69 -7.93
C HIS A 244 17.47 -17.71 -7.98
N THR A 245 16.81 -16.60 -7.70
CA THR A 245 15.35 -16.50 -7.77
C THR A 245 14.85 -16.73 -9.20
N LEU A 246 15.55 -16.19 -10.21
CA LEU A 246 15.27 -16.44 -11.63
C LEU A 246 15.53 -17.90 -12.03
N GLY A 247 16.58 -18.53 -11.52
CA GLY A 247 16.89 -19.92 -11.86
C GLY A 247 15.89 -20.93 -11.29
N TYR A 248 15.42 -20.72 -10.04
CA TYR A 248 14.69 -21.74 -9.30
C TYR A 248 13.21 -21.44 -9.05
N HIS A 249 12.78 -20.17 -9.05
CA HIS A 249 11.42 -19.80 -8.64
C HIS A 249 10.58 -19.17 -9.75
N THR A 250 11.11 -19.02 -10.97
CA THR A 250 10.41 -18.32 -12.06
C THR A 250 9.04 -18.92 -12.36
N GLY A 251 8.90 -20.26 -12.33
CA GLY A 251 7.62 -20.93 -12.55
C GLY A 251 6.55 -20.55 -11.51
N THR A 252 6.87 -20.66 -10.22
CA THR A 252 5.93 -20.33 -9.13
C THR A 252 5.56 -18.83 -9.15
N MET A 253 6.51 -17.95 -9.47
CA MET A 253 6.27 -16.52 -9.57
C MET A 253 5.40 -16.17 -10.77
N ALA A 254 5.68 -16.75 -11.95
CA ALA A 254 4.88 -16.59 -13.16
C ALA A 254 3.44 -17.06 -12.95
N PHE A 255 3.26 -18.21 -12.30
CA PHE A 255 1.94 -18.74 -11.94
C PHE A 255 1.22 -17.83 -10.93
N GLY A 256 1.91 -17.38 -9.87
CA GLY A 256 1.35 -16.45 -8.89
C GLY A 256 0.92 -15.11 -9.51
N ALA A 257 1.69 -14.58 -10.47
CA ALA A 257 1.34 -13.37 -11.21
C ALA A 257 0.03 -13.52 -11.99
N VAL A 258 -0.28 -14.71 -12.53
CA VAL A 258 -1.58 -14.96 -13.18
C VAL A 258 -2.73 -14.82 -12.17
N PHE A 259 -2.63 -15.40 -10.97
CA PHE A 259 -3.70 -15.22 -9.96
C PHE A 259 -3.85 -13.77 -9.55
N LEU A 260 -2.74 -13.07 -9.31
CA LEU A 260 -2.79 -11.66 -8.98
C LEU A 260 -3.49 -10.87 -10.07
N THR A 261 -3.16 -11.10 -11.35
CA THR A 261 -3.84 -10.41 -12.47
C THR A 261 -5.34 -10.71 -12.53
N LEU A 262 -5.75 -11.95 -12.28
CA LEU A 262 -7.15 -12.36 -12.32
C LEU A 262 -7.97 -11.66 -11.22
N PHE A 263 -7.50 -11.74 -9.97
CA PHE A 263 -8.18 -11.08 -8.84
C PHE A 263 -8.12 -9.56 -8.94
N GLN A 264 -7.02 -9.03 -9.46
CA GLN A 264 -6.87 -7.61 -9.70
C GLN A 264 -7.83 -7.13 -10.78
N GLY A 265 -8.06 -7.91 -11.84
CA GLY A 265 -9.07 -7.61 -12.85
C GLY A 265 -10.46 -7.45 -12.23
N VAL A 266 -10.85 -8.37 -11.34
CA VAL A 266 -12.11 -8.28 -10.58
C VAL A 266 -12.15 -7.02 -9.72
N ARG A 267 -11.06 -6.68 -9.01
CA ARG A 267 -10.99 -5.45 -8.21
C ARG A 267 -11.11 -4.20 -9.06
N ILE A 268 -10.43 -4.12 -10.20
CA ILE A 268 -10.49 -2.98 -11.12
C ILE A 268 -11.93 -2.80 -11.61
N VAL A 269 -12.63 -3.89 -11.97
CA VAL A 269 -14.03 -3.81 -12.40
C VAL A 269 -14.94 -3.35 -11.25
N LEU A 270 -14.78 -3.90 -10.04
CA LEU A 270 -15.59 -3.51 -8.87
C LEU A 270 -15.33 -2.06 -8.44
N GLU A 271 -14.09 -1.58 -8.54
CA GLU A 271 -13.73 -0.20 -8.23
C GLU A 271 -14.21 0.75 -9.34
N TYR A 272 -14.13 0.34 -10.62
CA TYR A 272 -14.70 1.10 -11.74
C TYR A 272 -16.22 1.28 -11.58
N LEU A 273 -16.92 0.24 -11.10
CA LEU A 273 -18.34 0.33 -10.77
C LEU A 273 -18.63 1.19 -9.52
N ARG A 274 -17.63 1.42 -8.66
CA ARG A 274 -17.74 2.17 -7.39
C ARG A 274 -17.32 3.64 -7.51
N ASP A 275 -16.33 3.95 -8.34
CA ASP A 275 -15.66 5.25 -8.40
C ASP A 275 -15.84 5.96 -9.75
N VAL A 276 -17.06 6.44 -10.02
CA VAL A 276 -17.24 7.61 -10.90
C VAL A 276 -16.70 8.88 -10.22
N SER A 277 -16.57 8.91 -8.89
CA SER A 277 -16.22 10.09 -8.08
C SER A 277 -14.71 10.40 -8.03
N ARG A 278 -13.83 9.38 -8.02
CA ARG A 278 -12.38 9.57 -7.87
C ARG A 278 -11.65 9.83 -9.19
N GLY A 279 -12.12 9.24 -10.30
CA GLY A 279 -11.63 9.54 -11.64
C GLY A 279 -11.93 10.98 -12.07
N VAL A 280 -13.05 11.54 -11.62
CA VAL A 280 -13.46 12.93 -11.90
C VAL A 280 -12.52 13.94 -11.23
N LEU A 281 -12.00 13.69 -10.03
CA LEU A 281 -11.02 14.59 -9.38
C LEU A 281 -9.67 14.62 -10.12
N ALA A 282 -9.19 13.46 -10.56
CA ALA A 282 -7.98 13.38 -11.38
C ALA A 282 -8.20 14.01 -12.77
N TYR A 283 -9.35 13.75 -13.40
CA TYR A 283 -9.73 14.40 -14.66
C TYR A 283 -9.86 15.91 -14.49
N CYS A 284 -10.54 16.44 -13.46
CA CYS A 284 -10.65 17.88 -13.21
C CYS A 284 -9.29 18.55 -12.95
N PHE A 285 -8.35 17.83 -12.34
CA PHE A 285 -6.97 18.28 -12.12
C PHE A 285 -6.15 18.30 -13.42
N PHE A 286 -6.21 17.24 -14.24
CA PHE A 286 -5.44 17.13 -15.48
C PHE A 286 -6.09 17.82 -16.70
N SER A 287 -7.40 18.03 -16.69
CA SER A 287 -8.16 18.75 -17.72
C SER A 287 -8.17 20.28 -17.50
N GLY A 288 -7.44 20.78 -16.50
CA GLY A 288 -7.26 22.22 -16.30
C GLY A 288 -8.49 22.99 -15.81
N VAL A 289 -9.49 22.28 -15.24
CA VAL A 289 -10.70 22.92 -14.69
C VAL A 289 -10.38 23.66 -13.38
N ILE A 290 -9.31 23.26 -12.69
CA ILE A 290 -8.73 24.00 -11.56
C ILE A 290 -7.52 24.77 -12.10
N ALA A 291 -7.68 26.07 -12.29
CA ALA A 291 -6.60 26.94 -12.78
C ALA A 291 -5.55 27.18 -11.69
N VAL A 292 -4.38 26.57 -11.84
CA VAL A 292 -3.18 26.86 -11.05
C VAL A 292 -2.24 27.68 -11.95
N PRO A 293 -1.64 28.81 -11.47
CA PRO A 293 -0.74 29.62 -12.28
C PRO A 293 0.42 28.78 -12.86
N ALA A 294 0.64 28.88 -14.16
CA ALA A 294 1.50 28.00 -14.95
C ALA A 294 3.00 28.12 -14.63
N ASP A 295 3.39 29.17 -13.91
CA ASP A 295 4.76 29.66 -13.81
C ASP A 295 5.53 28.96 -12.68
N THR A 296 4.83 28.29 -11.75
CA THR A 296 5.39 27.60 -10.58
C THR A 296 5.26 26.07 -10.67
N PHE A 297 4.56 25.56 -11.70
CA PHE A 297 3.97 24.21 -11.67
C PHE A 297 4.88 23.08 -12.17
N GLN A 298 5.98 23.36 -12.87
CA GLN A 298 6.77 22.28 -13.50
C GLN A 298 7.87 21.71 -12.61
N ALA A 299 8.57 22.54 -11.82
CA ALA A 299 9.66 22.05 -10.98
C ALA A 299 9.15 21.51 -9.62
N GLU A 300 8.28 22.25 -8.94
CA GLU A 300 7.81 21.88 -7.59
C GLU A 300 6.98 20.60 -7.60
N SER A 301 6.11 20.43 -8.60
CA SER A 301 5.27 19.24 -8.77
C SER A 301 6.10 17.98 -9.08
N VAL A 302 7.11 18.10 -9.95
CA VAL A 302 8.00 16.98 -10.30
C VAL A 302 8.86 16.57 -9.11
N VAL A 303 9.34 17.55 -8.33
CA VAL A 303 10.10 17.28 -7.10
C VAL A 303 9.20 16.61 -6.05
N MET A 304 7.96 17.08 -5.85
CA MET A 304 7.02 16.49 -4.90
C MET A 304 6.65 15.05 -5.29
N VAL A 305 6.32 14.83 -6.56
CA VAL A 305 5.97 13.51 -7.09
C VAL A 305 7.18 12.56 -7.06
N GLY A 306 8.36 13.05 -7.44
CA GLY A 306 9.61 12.29 -7.37
C GLY A 306 9.98 11.90 -5.94
N ALA A 307 9.89 12.84 -5.00
CA ALA A 307 10.14 12.58 -3.58
C ALA A 307 9.15 11.57 -3.00
N TYR A 308 7.86 11.68 -3.37
CA TYR A 308 6.84 10.72 -2.98
C TYR A 308 7.19 9.31 -3.47
N PHE A 309 7.58 9.14 -4.74
CA PHE A 309 7.95 7.83 -5.27
C PHE A 309 9.21 7.24 -4.64
N ILE A 310 10.22 8.07 -4.36
CA ILE A 310 11.44 7.62 -3.68
C ILE A 310 11.11 7.18 -2.25
N ALA A 311 10.38 8.00 -1.49
CA ALA A 311 9.96 7.68 -0.14
C ALA A 311 9.14 6.38 -0.13
N GLN A 312 8.19 6.24 -1.05
CA GLN A 312 7.39 5.06 -1.25
C GLN A 312 8.22 3.79 -1.49
N GLY A 313 9.21 3.88 -2.38
CA GLY A 313 10.12 2.78 -2.67
C GLY A 313 10.95 2.36 -1.46
N CYS A 314 11.43 3.33 -0.68
CA CYS A 314 12.18 3.06 0.55
C CYS A 314 11.28 2.40 1.62
N PHE A 315 10.05 2.88 1.80
CA PHE A 315 9.11 2.29 2.75
C PHE A 315 8.64 0.89 2.34
N SER A 316 8.45 0.62 1.04
CA SER A 316 8.10 -0.73 0.58
C SER A 316 9.25 -1.72 0.78
N LEU A 317 10.49 -1.30 0.56
CA LEU A 317 11.68 -2.08 0.89
C LEU A 317 11.72 -2.39 2.40
N TYR A 318 11.48 -1.38 3.22
CA TYR A 318 11.45 -1.52 4.67
C TYR A 318 10.37 -2.52 5.12
N SER A 319 9.18 -2.47 4.52
CA SER A 319 8.09 -3.43 4.77
C SER A 319 8.55 -4.85 4.52
N MET A 320 9.13 -5.07 3.34
CA MET A 320 9.58 -6.38 2.93
C MET A 320 10.67 -6.92 3.87
N ALA A 321 11.56 -6.06 4.35
CA ALA A 321 12.58 -6.41 5.33
C ALA A 321 11.94 -6.85 6.65
N VAL A 322 11.00 -6.06 7.19
CA VAL A 322 10.30 -6.37 8.45
C VAL A 322 9.53 -7.69 8.32
N ASP A 323 8.77 -7.90 7.25
CA ASP A 323 8.02 -9.14 7.04
C ASP A 323 8.96 -10.35 6.99
N THR A 324 10.05 -10.24 6.23
CA THR A 324 11.04 -11.32 6.10
C THR A 324 11.72 -11.64 7.43
N PHE A 325 12.15 -10.60 8.16
CA PHE A 325 12.76 -10.78 9.46
C PHE A 325 11.78 -11.45 10.42
N THR A 326 10.51 -11.06 10.41
CA THR A 326 9.48 -11.65 11.29
C THR A 326 9.39 -13.15 11.05
N PHE A 327 9.27 -13.56 9.79
CA PHE A 327 9.26 -14.98 9.43
C PHE A 327 10.53 -15.70 9.88
N CYS A 328 11.71 -15.09 9.69
CA CYS A 328 12.97 -15.67 10.15
C CYS A 328 13.03 -15.79 11.68
N VAL A 329 12.52 -14.82 12.43
CA VAL A 329 12.43 -14.88 13.90
C VAL A 329 11.54 -16.04 14.32
N MET A 330 10.37 -16.18 13.69
CA MET A 330 9.42 -17.23 14.02
C MET A 330 10.01 -18.61 13.74
N ASP A 331 10.68 -18.79 12.59
CA ASP A 331 11.37 -20.04 12.24
C ASP A 331 12.59 -20.30 13.16
N ASP A 332 13.31 -19.27 13.58
CA ASP A 332 14.41 -19.37 14.56
C ASP A 332 13.90 -19.77 15.95
N LEU A 333 12.75 -19.25 16.38
CA LEU A 333 12.08 -19.67 17.63
C LEU A 333 11.60 -21.12 17.58
N GLU A 334 11.20 -21.62 16.42
CA GLU A 334 10.73 -23.00 16.25
C GLU A 334 11.90 -24.00 16.18
N ARG A 335 13.00 -23.62 15.51
CA ARG A 335 14.14 -24.53 15.25
C ARG A 335 15.19 -24.52 16.35
N ASN A 336 15.40 -23.37 16.99
CA ASN A 336 16.49 -23.16 17.94
C ASN A 336 15.95 -22.97 19.36
N ASP A 337 16.66 -23.56 20.33
CA ASP A 337 16.32 -23.54 21.76
C ASP A 337 17.29 -22.68 22.57
N GLY A 338 18.30 -22.11 21.93
CA GLY A 338 19.32 -21.27 22.57
C GLY A 338 20.48 -22.06 23.19
N THR A 339 20.53 -23.39 23.00
CA THR A 339 21.66 -24.22 23.44
C THR A 339 22.92 -23.95 22.61
N LEU A 340 24.08 -24.41 23.10
CA LEU A 340 25.35 -24.35 22.35
C LEU A 340 25.28 -25.10 21.00
N GLN A 341 24.42 -26.11 20.88
CA GLN A 341 24.23 -26.89 19.66
C GLN A 341 23.26 -26.22 18.69
N ARG A 342 22.25 -25.51 19.20
CA ARG A 342 21.23 -24.79 18.42
C ARG A 342 21.07 -23.35 18.93
N PRO A 343 22.10 -22.50 18.73
CA PRO A 343 22.06 -21.13 19.22
C PRO A 343 21.09 -20.30 18.39
N TYR A 344 20.44 -19.33 19.03
CA TYR A 344 19.67 -18.33 18.32
C TYR A 344 20.56 -17.44 17.44
N MET A 345 20.07 -17.09 16.25
CA MET A 345 20.81 -16.25 15.30
C MET A 345 20.85 -14.78 15.73
N SER A 346 19.83 -14.32 16.46
CA SER A 346 19.72 -12.95 16.95
C SER A 346 19.61 -12.89 18.48
N LYS A 347 20.76 -12.83 19.17
CA LYS A 347 20.80 -12.88 20.64
C LYS A 347 20.08 -11.71 21.31
N SER A 348 20.23 -10.47 20.81
CA SER A 348 19.60 -9.29 21.44
C SER A 348 18.08 -9.33 21.37
N MET A 349 17.54 -9.78 20.23
CA MET A 349 16.11 -9.91 20.04
C MET A 349 15.52 -11.04 20.87
N MET A 350 16.21 -12.18 20.95
CA MET A 350 15.75 -13.32 21.77
C MET A 350 15.77 -13.00 23.26
N GLN A 351 16.73 -12.23 23.76
CA GLN A 351 16.71 -11.74 25.14
C GLN A 351 15.44 -10.92 25.44
N ILE A 352 15.01 -10.06 24.51
CA ILE A 352 13.77 -9.26 24.67
C ILE A 352 12.52 -10.14 24.63
N LEU A 353 12.51 -11.15 23.75
CA LEU A 353 11.38 -12.08 23.63
C LEU A 353 11.27 -13.00 24.85
N GLN A 354 12.38 -13.55 25.34
CA GLN A 354 12.43 -14.39 26.54
C GLN A 354 11.99 -13.61 27.78
N LYS A 355 12.46 -12.37 27.95
CA LYS A 355 12.01 -11.47 29.04
C LYS A 355 10.49 -11.24 29.02
N ARG A 356 9.85 -11.33 27.85
CA ARG A 356 8.37 -11.25 27.75
C ARG A 356 7.66 -12.57 28.03
N GLN A 357 8.30 -13.71 27.82
CA GLN A 357 7.72 -15.03 28.12
C GLN A 357 7.76 -15.35 29.62
N GLU A 358 8.77 -14.87 30.36
CA GLU A 358 8.90 -15.06 31.81
C GLU A 358 7.63 -14.74 32.64
N PRO A 359 6.99 -13.56 32.51
CA PRO A 359 5.78 -13.25 33.26
C PRO A 359 4.56 -14.09 32.84
N PHE A 360 4.55 -14.65 31.62
CA PHE A 360 3.45 -15.50 31.16
C PHE A 360 3.60 -16.94 31.70
N ASN A 361 4.83 -17.46 31.73
CA ASN A 361 5.13 -18.77 32.29
C ASN A 361 4.98 -18.79 33.82
N ALA A 362 5.29 -17.68 34.51
CA ALA A 362 5.05 -17.54 35.95
C ALA A 362 3.55 -17.52 36.33
N ALA A 363 2.65 -17.16 35.40
CA ALA A 363 1.21 -17.19 35.61
C ALA A 363 0.55 -18.54 35.21
N GLY A 364 1.29 -19.43 34.53
CA GLY A 364 0.84 -20.76 34.10
C GLY A 364 1.31 -21.91 35.00
N VAL A 365 1.96 -21.60 36.12
CA VAL A 365 2.32 -22.56 37.18
C VAL A 365 1.49 -22.21 38.42
N LEU A 366 0.17 -22.40 38.33
CA LEU A 366 -0.74 -22.59 39.46
C LEU A 366 -1.92 -23.45 39.00
#